data_AF-A0A7C5UR98-F1
#
_entry.id   AF-A0A7C5UR98-F1
#
_cell.length_a   1.000
_cell.length_b   1.000
_cell.length_c   1.000
_cell.angle_alpha   90.00
_cell.angle_beta   90.00
_cell.angle_gamma   90.00
#
_symmetry.space_group_name_H-M   'P 1'
#
loop_
_entity.id
_entity.type
_entity.pdbx_description
1 polymer ?
#
loop_
_entity_poly.entity_id
_entity_poly.type
_entity_poly.pdbx_seq_one_letter_code
_entity_poly.pdbx_strand_id
1 'polypeptide(L)'
;DRSGLQYWRITGAQVDLGQKELYDPYHAFRQAQNHAAHFVQVVREHLGDYYRRSGRPGVVVAAYDTELFGHWWFEGPLWMKEVLSRLSRDPEVALATAGQYLEAHPPEEAIVLPESSWGKGGDHSTWLNPDTEWMWPLIHEAERRMEGLVARFPDAQGEQLEVLKQAARELLLLESSDWPFLIDTRQAAEYATHRFQGHLARFNRLALLAEKEALDEEDRAFLQECQRLDNPFLNIDYRLFAAREGQAG
;
A
#
# COMPACT_ATOMS: atom_id res chain seq x y z
N ASP A 1 -24.73 12.23 -17.70
CA ASP A 1 -24.76 11.30 -16.54
C ASP A 1 -24.54 9.81 -16.86
N ARG A 2 -24.33 9.38 -18.11
CA ARG A 2 -24.06 7.96 -18.43
C ARG A 2 -22.57 7.59 -18.56
N SER A 3 -21.68 8.57 -18.66
CA SER A 3 -20.26 8.34 -18.97
C SER A 3 -19.36 8.20 -17.73
N GLY A 4 -19.81 8.59 -16.55
CA GLY A 4 -18.95 8.68 -15.35
C GLY A 4 -17.91 9.80 -15.40
N LEU A 5 -17.91 10.63 -16.45
CA LEU A 5 -16.95 11.71 -16.61
C LEU A 5 -17.29 12.91 -15.71
N GLN A 6 -16.24 13.49 -15.12
CA GLN A 6 -16.32 14.58 -14.16
C GLN A 6 -16.08 15.92 -14.89
N TYR A 7 -17.15 16.69 -15.15
CA TYR A 7 -17.09 17.94 -15.92
C TYR A 7 -17.18 19.22 -15.09
N TRP A 8 -17.21 19.11 -13.77
CA TRP A 8 -17.52 20.21 -12.86
C TRP A 8 -16.36 20.52 -11.93
N ARG A 9 -16.16 21.80 -11.64
CA ARG A 9 -15.17 22.24 -10.65
C ARG A 9 -15.73 22.18 -9.23
N ILE A 10 -14.84 22.24 -8.25
CA ILE A 10 -15.23 22.60 -6.89
C ILE A 10 -15.60 24.10 -6.91
N THR A 11 -16.89 24.40 -6.74
CA THR A 11 -17.41 25.79 -6.75
C THR A 11 -17.26 26.47 -5.40
N GLY A 12 -17.46 25.73 -4.30
CA GLY A 12 -17.34 26.21 -2.93
C GLY A 12 -17.67 25.10 -1.93
N ALA A 13 -17.38 25.33 -0.66
CA ALA A 13 -17.45 24.29 0.39
C ALA A 13 -18.88 23.80 0.71
N GLN A 14 -19.91 24.61 0.43
CA GLN A 14 -21.32 24.33 0.75
C GLN A 14 -22.22 24.38 -0.49
N VAL A 15 -21.64 24.24 -1.69
CA VAL A 15 -22.38 24.25 -2.94
C VAL A 15 -22.85 22.83 -3.25
N ASP A 16 -24.16 22.65 -3.41
CA ASP A 16 -24.76 21.37 -3.79
C ASP A 16 -24.25 20.91 -5.17
N LEU A 17 -24.23 19.60 -5.42
CA LEU A 17 -23.79 18.99 -6.66
C LEU A 17 -24.51 19.58 -7.88
N GLY A 18 -25.81 19.86 -7.77
CA GLY A 18 -26.60 20.46 -8.85
C GLY A 18 -26.25 21.93 -9.16
N GLN A 19 -25.49 22.58 -8.29
CA GLN A 19 -25.08 23.98 -8.41
C GLN A 19 -23.58 24.13 -8.72
N LYS A 20 -22.86 23.01 -8.93
CA LYS A 20 -21.46 23.08 -9.36
C LYS A 20 -21.35 23.68 -10.75
N GLU A 21 -20.34 24.50 -10.92
CA GLU A 21 -20.03 25.14 -12.20
C GLU A 21 -19.19 24.21 -13.07
N LEU A 22 -19.20 24.47 -14.38
CA LEU A 22 -18.37 23.74 -15.31
C LEU A 22 -16.88 23.95 -15.01
N TYR A 23 -16.11 22.90 -15.27
CA TYR A 23 -14.67 22.92 -15.14
C TYR A 23 -14.03 23.84 -16.19
N ASP A 24 -13.19 24.77 -15.73
CA ASP A 24 -12.35 25.63 -16.59
C ASP A 24 -10.88 25.16 -16.49
N PRO A 25 -10.34 24.49 -17.53
CA PRO A 25 -8.98 23.97 -17.51
C PRO A 25 -7.92 25.07 -17.44
N TYR A 26 -8.18 26.27 -17.98
CA TYR A 26 -7.20 27.36 -17.95
C TYR A 26 -7.09 27.97 -16.56
N HIS A 27 -8.23 28.13 -15.88
CA HIS A 27 -8.24 28.56 -14.48
C HIS A 27 -7.52 27.53 -13.59
N ALA A 28 -7.85 26.24 -13.73
CA ALA A 28 -7.25 25.17 -12.96
C ALA A 28 -5.72 25.09 -13.16
N PHE A 29 -5.25 25.19 -14.41
CA PHE A 29 -3.82 25.22 -14.74
C PHE A 29 -3.09 26.37 -14.03
N ARG A 30 -3.62 27.60 -14.11
CA ARG A 30 -3.02 28.76 -13.42
C ARG A 30 -2.97 28.54 -11.91
N GLN A 31 -4.03 27.97 -11.34
CA GLN A 31 -4.07 27.71 -9.90
C GLN A 31 -3.04 26.66 -9.47
N ALA A 32 -2.87 25.58 -10.25
CA ALA A 32 -1.84 24.58 -9.98
C ALA A 32 -0.43 25.20 -10.01
N GLN A 33 -0.14 26.11 -10.94
CA GLN A 33 1.13 26.84 -10.97
C GLN A 33 1.33 27.73 -9.73
N ASN A 34 0.28 28.45 -9.29
CA ASN A 34 0.32 29.26 -8.07
C ASN A 34 0.58 28.40 -6.82
N HIS A 35 -0.11 27.26 -6.70
CA HIS A 35 0.10 26.32 -5.61
C HIS A 35 1.51 25.72 -5.63
N ALA A 36 2.07 25.43 -6.80
CA ALA A 36 3.43 24.93 -6.94
C ALA A 36 4.45 25.99 -6.50
N ALA A 37 4.27 27.25 -6.93
CA ALA A 37 5.13 28.35 -6.50
C ALA A 37 5.10 28.54 -4.98
N HIS A 38 3.90 28.50 -4.38
CA HIS A 38 3.74 28.58 -2.93
C HIS A 38 4.43 27.42 -2.21
N PHE A 39 4.23 26.19 -2.66
CA PHE A 39 4.87 25.02 -2.04
C PHE A 39 6.40 25.09 -2.09
N VAL A 40 6.97 25.51 -3.22
CA VAL A 40 8.42 25.72 -3.35
C VAL A 40 8.92 26.75 -2.35
N GLN A 41 8.21 27.87 -2.20
CA GLN A 41 8.55 28.88 -1.20
C GLN A 41 8.55 28.29 0.22
N VAL A 42 7.51 27.53 0.58
CA VAL A 42 7.41 26.86 1.89
C VAL A 42 8.61 25.93 2.13
N VAL A 43 8.98 25.11 1.14
CA VAL A 43 10.15 24.20 1.25
C VAL A 43 11.44 24.97 1.48
N ARG A 44 11.68 26.03 0.69
CA ARG A 44 12.86 26.89 0.82
C ARG A 44 12.94 27.55 2.20
N GLU A 45 11.82 28.09 2.67
CA GLU A 45 11.75 28.74 3.99
C GLU A 45 12.08 27.74 5.11
N HIS A 46 11.49 26.54 5.09
CA HIS A 46 11.76 25.51 6.09
C HIS A 46 13.22 25.05 6.10
N LEU A 47 13.78 24.76 4.92
CA LEU A 47 15.18 24.35 4.80
C LEU A 47 16.14 25.48 5.20
N GLY A 48 15.84 26.72 4.80
CA GLY A 48 16.62 27.90 5.16
C GLY A 48 16.59 28.19 6.65
N ASP A 49 15.42 28.08 7.30
CA ASP A 49 15.27 28.24 8.75
C ASP A 49 15.98 27.13 9.52
N TYR A 50 15.91 25.89 9.04
CA TYR A 50 16.67 24.79 9.63
C TYR A 50 18.17 25.08 9.55
N TYR A 51 18.68 25.41 8.35
CA TYR A 51 20.10 25.71 8.13
C TYR A 51 20.60 26.88 8.99
N ARG A 52 19.83 27.97 9.10
CA ARG A 52 20.17 29.13 9.95
C ARG A 52 20.31 28.76 11.43
N ARG A 53 19.55 27.78 11.91
CA ARG A 53 19.56 27.35 13.33
C ARG A 53 20.60 26.27 13.61
N SER A 54 20.79 25.33 12.69
CA SER A 54 21.63 24.15 12.90
C SER A 54 23.03 24.27 12.29
N GLY A 55 23.21 25.15 11.30
CA GLY A 55 24.42 25.21 10.46
C GLY A 55 24.58 24.00 9.52
N ARG A 56 23.57 23.12 9.44
CA ARG A 56 23.58 21.88 8.65
C ARG A 56 22.49 21.90 7.57
N PRO A 57 22.73 21.30 6.39
CA PRO A 57 21.65 21.11 5.41
C PRO A 57 20.55 20.23 5.99
N GLY A 58 19.30 20.64 5.79
CA GLY A 58 18.14 19.82 6.14
C GLY A 58 17.66 18.98 4.94
N VAL A 59 16.73 18.07 5.21
CA VAL A 59 15.99 17.33 4.18
C VAL A 59 14.50 17.43 4.48
N VAL A 60 13.69 17.64 3.44
CA VAL A 60 12.22 17.58 3.54
C VAL A 60 11.77 16.32 2.81
N VAL A 61 11.13 15.42 3.55
CA VAL A 61 10.45 14.25 2.99
C VAL A 61 8.96 14.51 3.05
N ALA A 62 8.33 14.59 1.88
CA ALA A 62 6.89 14.79 1.74
C ALA A 62 6.28 13.57 1.07
N ALA A 63 5.67 12.69 1.87
CA ALA A 63 5.06 11.44 1.42
C ALA A 63 3.54 11.61 1.25
N TYR A 64 3.02 11.08 0.14
CA TYR A 64 1.61 11.16 -0.24
C TYR A 64 1.20 9.88 -0.96
N ASP A 65 -0.08 9.51 -0.86
CA ASP A 65 -0.64 8.47 -1.72
C ASP A 65 -0.58 8.92 -3.19
N THR A 66 -0.08 8.05 -4.06
CA THR A 66 0.10 8.37 -5.49
C THR A 66 -1.21 8.78 -6.15
N GLU A 67 -2.32 8.14 -5.79
CA GLU A 67 -3.65 8.43 -6.34
C GLU A 67 -4.15 9.83 -5.98
N LEU A 68 -3.55 10.50 -4.98
CA LEU A 68 -3.82 11.91 -4.73
C LEU A 68 -3.60 12.73 -6.01
N PHE A 69 -2.54 12.42 -6.77
CA PHE A 69 -2.16 13.18 -7.94
C PHE A 69 -2.79 12.59 -9.21
N GLY A 70 -3.93 13.15 -9.61
CA GLY A 70 -4.59 12.90 -10.89
C GLY A 70 -5.92 12.16 -10.76
N HIS A 71 -6.10 11.39 -9.68
CA HIS A 71 -7.38 10.75 -9.37
C HIS A 71 -8.20 11.59 -8.39
N TRP A 72 -7.71 11.81 -7.16
CA TRP A 72 -8.42 12.63 -6.16
C TRP A 72 -8.27 14.13 -6.42
N TRP A 73 -7.06 14.56 -6.78
CA TRP A 73 -6.77 15.91 -7.22
C TRP A 73 -6.30 15.90 -8.68
N PHE A 74 -7.21 16.26 -9.58
CA PHE A 74 -7.03 16.13 -11.02
C PHE A 74 -5.79 16.86 -11.55
N GLU A 75 -5.50 18.07 -11.06
CA GLU A 75 -4.34 18.86 -11.48
C GLU A 75 -3.04 18.45 -10.76
N GLY A 76 -3.08 17.47 -9.86
CA GLY A 76 -1.94 17.03 -9.06
C GLY A 76 -0.68 16.69 -9.87
N PRO A 77 -0.75 15.96 -11.01
CA PRO A 77 0.43 15.66 -11.82
C PRO A 77 1.05 16.91 -12.45
N LEU A 78 0.22 17.88 -12.85
CA LEU A 78 0.70 19.17 -13.34
C LEU A 78 1.39 19.95 -12.22
N TRP A 79 0.78 20.00 -11.04
CA TRP A 79 1.40 20.64 -9.87
C TRP A 79 2.74 20.00 -9.52
N MET A 80 2.83 18.66 -9.50
CA MET A 80 4.06 17.92 -9.22
C MET A 80 5.16 18.26 -10.23
N LYS A 81 4.82 18.29 -11.53
CA LYS A 81 5.74 18.73 -12.59
C LYS A 81 6.25 20.15 -12.32
N GLU A 82 5.37 21.08 -11.97
CA GLU A 82 5.74 22.47 -11.71
C GLU A 82 6.63 22.62 -10.47
N VAL A 83 6.35 21.90 -9.39
CA VAL A 83 7.19 21.87 -8.18
C VAL A 83 8.60 21.36 -8.51
N LEU A 84 8.71 20.20 -9.15
CA LEU A 84 10.01 19.62 -9.51
C LEU A 84 10.78 20.50 -10.51
N SER A 85 10.09 21.08 -11.49
CA SER A 85 10.65 22.01 -12.48
C SER A 85 11.20 23.28 -11.82
N ARG A 86 10.54 23.80 -10.80
CA ARG A 86 11.00 24.98 -10.04
C ARG A 86 12.17 24.64 -9.12
N LEU A 87 12.06 23.57 -8.33
CA LEU A 87 13.12 23.13 -7.42
C LEU A 87 14.40 22.75 -8.15
N SER A 88 14.31 22.10 -9.31
CA SER A 88 15.50 21.76 -10.13
C SER A 88 16.28 22.97 -10.64
N ARG A 89 15.70 24.17 -10.61
CA ARG A 89 16.37 25.44 -10.97
C ARG A 89 16.67 26.30 -9.75
N ASP A 90 16.31 25.83 -8.56
CA ASP A 90 16.53 26.58 -7.33
C ASP A 90 18.01 26.44 -6.90
N PRO A 91 18.72 27.55 -6.63
CA PRO A 91 20.11 27.49 -6.23
C PRO A 91 20.31 27.06 -4.77
N GLU A 92 19.26 27.10 -3.93
CA GLU A 92 19.32 26.83 -2.50
C GLU A 92 18.75 25.46 -2.12
N VAL A 93 17.98 24.82 -3.02
CA VAL A 93 17.35 23.53 -2.77
C VAL A 93 17.73 22.53 -3.84
N ALA A 94 18.27 21.39 -3.42
CA ALA A 94 18.58 20.27 -4.29
C ALA A 94 17.49 19.18 -4.20
N LEU A 95 17.11 18.63 -5.36
CA LEU A 95 16.31 17.41 -5.42
C LEU A 95 17.25 16.20 -5.33
N ALA A 96 16.87 15.20 -4.54
CA ALA A 96 17.60 13.95 -4.41
C ALA A 96 16.63 12.78 -4.24
N THR A 97 17.05 11.60 -4.68
CA THR A 97 16.41 10.36 -4.21
C THR A 97 16.87 10.05 -2.79
N ALA A 98 16.10 9.24 -2.06
CA ALA A 98 16.48 8.82 -0.71
C ALA A 98 17.86 8.12 -0.68
N GLY A 99 18.15 7.26 -1.67
CA GLY A 99 19.44 6.58 -1.79
C GLY A 99 20.60 7.55 -2.01
N GLN A 100 20.46 8.50 -2.95
CA GLN A 100 21.49 9.52 -3.20
C GLN A 100 21.77 10.38 -1.96
N TYR A 101 20.70 10.74 -1.23
CA TYR A 101 20.86 11.52 0.00
C TYR A 101 21.63 10.73 1.07
N LEU A 102 21.28 9.46 1.29
CA LEU A 102 21.93 8.59 2.28
C LEU A 102 23.39 8.26 1.92
N GLU A 103 23.72 8.11 0.64
CA GLU A 103 25.11 7.94 0.18
C GLU A 103 25.95 9.20 0.45
N ALA A 104 25.39 10.39 0.20
CA ALA A 104 26.08 11.66 0.41
C ALA A 104 26.11 12.10 1.88
N HIS A 105 25.12 11.67 2.67
CA HIS A 105 24.94 12.03 4.08
C HIS A 105 24.64 10.78 4.92
N PRO A 106 25.65 9.92 5.20
CA PRO A 106 25.45 8.73 6.02
C PRO A 106 24.87 9.07 7.40
N PRO A 107 23.97 8.25 7.97
CA PRO A 107 23.42 8.49 9.30
C PRO A 107 24.51 8.52 10.39
N GLU A 108 24.49 9.56 11.22
CA GLU A 108 25.42 9.73 12.35
C GLU A 108 24.78 9.41 13.70
N GLU A 109 23.45 9.34 13.74
CA GLU A 109 22.65 9.18 14.95
C GLU A 109 21.72 7.98 14.80
N ALA A 110 21.45 7.33 15.93
CA ALA A 110 20.47 6.26 16.03
C ALA A 110 19.38 6.67 17.03
N ILE A 111 18.14 6.38 16.68
CA ILE A 111 16.98 6.60 17.54
C ILE A 111 16.23 5.29 17.71
N VAL A 112 15.64 5.10 18.89
CA VAL A 112 14.67 4.02 19.12
C VAL A 112 13.30 4.57 18.76
N LEU A 113 12.67 3.99 17.74
CA LEU A 113 11.34 4.37 17.32
C LEU A 113 10.31 3.67 18.21
N PRO A 114 9.34 4.40 18.81
CA PRO A 114 8.18 3.77 19.39
C PRO A 114 7.30 3.17 18.28
N GLU A 115 6.48 2.21 18.68
CA GLU A 115 5.42 1.67 17.83
C GLU A 115 4.49 2.81 17.36
N SER A 116 4.26 2.89 16.04
CA SER A 116 3.47 3.95 15.43
C SER A 116 3.04 3.58 14.02
N SER A 117 2.10 4.35 13.47
CA SER A 117 1.76 4.36 12.05
C SER A 117 1.57 5.80 11.56
N TRP A 118 1.44 5.98 10.25
CA TRP A 118 0.99 7.24 9.64
C TRP A 118 -0.54 7.33 9.47
N GLY A 119 -1.28 6.37 10.05
CA GLY A 119 -2.74 6.30 10.00
C GLY A 119 -3.43 7.20 11.03
N LYS A 120 -4.72 6.96 11.24
CA LYS A 120 -5.53 7.71 12.22
C LYS A 120 -4.94 7.52 13.62
N GLY A 121 -4.73 8.62 14.34
CA GLY A 121 -4.21 8.57 15.72
C GLY A 121 -2.72 8.28 15.84
N GLY A 122 -2.02 7.97 14.75
CA GLY A 122 -0.60 7.63 14.76
C GLY A 122 -0.28 6.26 15.37
N ASP A 123 -1.29 5.42 15.58
CA ASP A 123 -1.21 4.09 16.19
C ASP A 123 -1.83 3.02 15.27
N HIS A 124 -2.19 1.86 15.83
CA HIS A 124 -2.75 0.75 15.07
C HIS A 124 -4.28 0.73 14.98
N SER A 125 -4.96 1.74 15.54
CA SER A 125 -6.41 1.72 15.71
C SER A 125 -7.20 1.60 14.40
N THR A 126 -6.62 2.00 13.26
CA THR A 126 -7.20 1.77 11.94
C THR A 126 -7.30 0.29 11.57
N TRP A 127 -6.35 -0.55 11.98
CA TRP A 127 -6.32 -1.97 11.60
C TRP A 127 -6.71 -2.91 12.74
N LEU A 128 -6.50 -2.50 13.99
CA LEU A 128 -6.87 -3.25 15.19
C LEU A 128 -7.91 -2.49 15.99
N ASN A 129 -9.17 -2.86 15.79
CA ASN A 129 -10.34 -2.32 16.48
C ASN A 129 -11.48 -3.36 16.52
N PRO A 130 -12.59 -3.10 17.23
CA PRO A 130 -13.68 -4.07 17.36
C PRO A 130 -14.31 -4.53 16.04
N ASP A 131 -14.24 -3.74 14.97
CA ASP A 131 -14.83 -4.09 13.66
C ASP A 131 -13.91 -5.04 12.85
N THR A 132 -12.62 -5.09 13.17
CA THR A 132 -11.59 -5.85 12.45
C THR A 132 -10.91 -6.93 13.29
N GLU A 133 -11.11 -6.94 14.61
CA GLU A 133 -10.41 -7.85 15.54
C GLU A 133 -10.59 -9.34 15.21
N TRP A 134 -11.74 -9.69 14.62
CA TRP A 134 -12.09 -11.06 14.23
C TRP A 134 -11.19 -11.65 13.14
N MET A 135 -10.48 -10.80 12.39
CA MET A 135 -9.64 -11.22 11.26
C MET A 135 -8.31 -11.79 11.74
N TRP A 136 -7.71 -11.22 12.78
CA TRP A 136 -6.35 -11.55 13.22
C TRP A 136 -6.17 -13.01 13.65
N PRO A 137 -7.06 -13.63 14.45
CA PRO A 137 -6.92 -15.05 14.77
C PRO A 137 -6.89 -15.95 13.53
N LEU A 138 -7.64 -15.59 12.48
CA LEU A 138 -7.73 -16.35 11.22
C LEU A 138 -6.45 -16.19 10.39
N ILE A 139 -5.90 -14.98 10.33
CA ILE A 139 -4.60 -14.71 9.69
C ILE A 139 -3.52 -15.54 10.39
N HIS A 140 -3.44 -15.45 11.72
CA HIS A 140 -2.42 -16.16 12.50
C HIS A 140 -2.53 -17.68 12.43
N GLU A 141 -3.75 -18.23 12.29
CA GLU A 141 -3.93 -19.65 12.04
C GLU A 141 -3.41 -20.06 10.65
N ALA A 142 -3.70 -19.25 9.62
CA ALA A 142 -3.21 -19.48 8.27
C ALA A 142 -1.68 -19.37 8.16
N GLU A 143 -1.07 -18.37 8.82
CA GLU A 143 0.39 -18.21 8.93
C GLU A 143 1.04 -19.48 9.49
N ARG A 144 0.62 -19.92 10.69
CA ARG A 144 1.15 -21.14 11.33
C ARG A 144 0.94 -22.39 10.48
N ARG A 145 -0.20 -22.47 9.78
CA ARG A 145 -0.49 -23.58 8.88
C ARG A 145 0.49 -23.60 7.71
N MET A 146 0.81 -22.44 7.14
CA MET A 146 1.78 -22.32 6.06
C MET A 146 3.19 -22.69 6.53
N GLU A 147 3.61 -22.22 7.70
CA GLU A 147 4.89 -22.62 8.31
C GLU A 147 5.00 -24.13 8.47
N GLY A 148 3.93 -24.78 8.94
CA GLY A 148 3.86 -26.23 9.07
C GLY A 148 3.95 -26.97 7.74
N LEU A 149 3.33 -26.45 6.68
CA LEU A 149 3.43 -27.02 5.33
C LEU A 149 4.85 -26.90 4.79
N VAL A 150 5.52 -25.75 4.98
CA VAL A 150 6.92 -25.55 4.59
C VAL A 150 7.84 -26.52 5.31
N ALA A 151 7.65 -26.69 6.62
CA ALA A 151 8.45 -27.62 7.43
C ALA A 151 8.25 -29.09 7.01
N ARG A 152 7.01 -29.47 6.67
CA ARG A 152 6.65 -30.84 6.26
C ARG A 152 7.12 -31.17 4.84
N PHE A 153 7.10 -30.19 3.94
CA PHE A 153 7.43 -30.36 2.54
C PHE A 153 8.52 -29.36 2.10
N PRO A 154 9.76 -29.46 2.60
CA PRO A 154 10.82 -28.49 2.29
C PRO A 154 11.29 -28.55 0.83
N ASP A 155 11.13 -29.70 0.18
CA ASP A 155 11.64 -30.00 -1.17
C ASP A 155 10.53 -30.37 -2.16
N ALA A 156 9.31 -29.85 -1.96
CA ALA A 156 8.15 -30.15 -2.81
C ALA A 156 8.46 -29.98 -4.31
N GLN A 157 7.96 -30.92 -5.13
CA GLN A 157 8.12 -30.94 -6.58
C GLN A 157 6.75 -31.13 -7.26
N GLY A 158 6.70 -30.93 -8.59
CA GLY A 158 5.52 -31.23 -9.40
C GLY A 158 4.26 -30.51 -8.92
N GLU A 159 3.13 -31.22 -8.87
CA GLU A 159 1.84 -30.65 -8.48
C GLU A 159 1.85 -30.10 -7.04
N GLN A 160 2.54 -30.76 -6.11
CA GLN A 160 2.62 -30.30 -4.72
C GLN A 160 3.32 -28.94 -4.60
N LEU A 161 4.38 -28.72 -5.39
CA LEU A 161 5.06 -27.44 -5.46
C LEU A 161 4.12 -26.34 -5.97
N GLU A 162 3.34 -26.62 -7.01
CA GLU A 162 2.42 -25.63 -7.58
C GLU A 162 1.24 -25.31 -6.64
N VAL A 163 0.74 -26.30 -5.88
CA VAL A 163 -0.24 -26.06 -4.81
C VAL A 163 0.35 -25.18 -3.70
N LEU A 164 1.55 -25.49 -3.21
CA LEU A 164 2.18 -24.72 -2.13
C LEU A 164 2.51 -23.29 -2.56
N LYS A 165 2.92 -23.07 -3.81
CA LYS A 165 3.10 -21.74 -4.39
C LYS A 165 1.78 -20.96 -4.43
N GLN A 166 0.67 -21.60 -4.82
CA GLN A 166 -0.63 -20.93 -4.81
C GLN A 166 -1.12 -20.68 -3.38
N ALA A 167 -0.93 -21.60 -2.44
CA ALA A 167 -1.26 -21.39 -1.04
C ALA A 167 -0.51 -20.17 -0.45
N ALA A 168 0.78 -20.04 -0.78
CA ALA A 168 1.58 -18.87 -0.39
C ALA A 168 1.00 -17.55 -0.93
N ARG A 169 0.48 -17.54 -2.18
CA ARG A 169 -0.19 -16.35 -2.74
C ARG A 169 -1.49 -16.03 -2.01
N GLU A 170 -2.31 -17.03 -1.73
CA GLU A 170 -3.56 -16.80 -0.99
C GLU A 170 -3.29 -16.27 0.42
N LEU A 171 -2.22 -16.73 1.08
CA LEU A 171 -1.80 -16.19 2.36
C LEU A 171 -1.38 -14.71 2.25
N LEU A 172 -0.53 -14.35 1.29
CA LEU A 172 -0.15 -12.94 1.08
C LEU A 172 -1.35 -12.04 0.77
N LEU A 173 -2.30 -12.54 -0.02
CA LEU A 173 -3.52 -11.79 -0.35
C LEU A 173 -4.45 -11.68 0.86
N LEU A 174 -4.51 -12.72 1.71
CA LEU A 174 -5.24 -12.70 2.99
C LEU A 174 -4.67 -11.66 3.95
N GLU A 175 -3.35 -11.49 3.99
CA GLU A 175 -2.60 -10.59 4.87
C GLU A 175 -2.62 -9.11 4.44
N SER A 176 -3.30 -8.76 3.34
CA SER A 176 -3.36 -7.35 2.93
C SER A 176 -4.01 -6.47 3.99
N SER A 177 -3.30 -5.42 4.40
CA SER A 177 -3.81 -4.40 5.33
C SER A 177 -4.98 -3.60 4.79
N ASP A 178 -5.24 -3.66 3.47
CA ASP A 178 -6.38 -3.00 2.83
C ASP A 178 -7.72 -3.54 3.36
N TRP A 179 -7.79 -4.82 3.74
CA TRP A 179 -9.04 -5.41 4.21
C TRP A 179 -9.56 -4.76 5.51
N PRO A 180 -8.78 -4.74 6.61
CA PRO A 180 -9.18 -4.01 7.81
C PRO A 180 -9.33 -2.49 7.57
N PHE A 181 -8.50 -1.88 6.71
CA PHE A 181 -8.60 -0.46 6.36
C PHE A 181 -9.95 -0.09 5.69
N LEU A 182 -10.39 -0.88 4.71
CA LEU A 182 -11.66 -0.66 4.01
C LEU A 182 -12.89 -0.89 4.91
N ILE A 183 -12.74 -1.72 5.94
CA ILE A 183 -13.76 -1.93 6.97
C ILE A 183 -13.83 -0.70 7.89
N ASP A 184 -12.72 -0.26 8.48
CA ASP A 184 -12.67 0.89 9.40
C ASP A 184 -13.17 2.19 8.73
N THR A 185 -12.71 2.45 7.51
CA THR A 185 -13.09 3.66 6.75
C THR A 185 -14.50 3.62 6.16
N ARG A 186 -15.19 2.46 6.25
CA ARG A 186 -16.52 2.20 5.67
C ARG A 186 -16.62 2.48 4.17
N GLN A 187 -15.50 2.48 3.46
CA GLN A 187 -15.48 2.72 2.02
C GLN A 187 -16.06 1.52 1.24
N ALA A 188 -15.72 0.30 1.67
CA ALA A 188 -16.14 -0.93 1.00
C ALA A 188 -16.13 -2.15 1.93
N ALA A 189 -16.72 -2.04 3.13
CA ALA A 189 -16.63 -3.06 4.18
C ALA A 189 -17.14 -4.46 3.75
N GLU A 190 -18.26 -4.54 3.02
CA GLU A 190 -18.81 -5.81 2.51
C GLU A 190 -17.86 -6.46 1.50
N TYR A 191 -17.28 -5.65 0.60
CA TYR A 191 -16.31 -6.12 -0.39
C TYR A 191 -15.05 -6.66 0.28
N ALA A 192 -14.50 -5.92 1.25
CA ALA A 192 -13.31 -6.32 2.00
C ALA A 192 -13.55 -7.64 2.75
N THR A 193 -14.70 -7.77 3.43
CA THR A 193 -15.10 -9.00 4.12
C THR A 193 -15.17 -10.19 3.16
N HIS A 194 -15.84 -10.04 2.00
CA HIS A 194 -15.92 -11.11 1.00
C HIS A 194 -14.55 -11.47 0.41
N ARG A 195 -13.68 -10.50 0.13
CA ARG A 195 -12.33 -10.75 -0.39
C ARG A 195 -11.49 -11.52 0.63
N PHE A 196 -11.47 -11.06 1.88
CA PHE A 196 -10.76 -11.72 2.97
C PHE A 196 -11.22 -13.17 3.15
N GLN A 197 -12.53 -13.41 3.28
CA GLN A 197 -13.08 -14.75 3.44
C GLN A 197 -12.80 -15.63 2.20
N GLY A 198 -12.82 -15.06 1.00
CA GLY A 198 -12.48 -15.75 -0.24
C GLY A 198 -11.05 -16.26 -0.27
N HIS A 199 -10.07 -15.41 0.08
CA HIS A 199 -8.67 -15.80 0.18
C HIS A 199 -8.45 -16.84 1.28
N LEU A 200 -9.07 -16.67 2.46
CA LEU A 200 -8.99 -17.65 3.55
C LEU A 200 -9.54 -19.03 3.13
N ALA A 201 -10.69 -19.07 2.47
CA ALA A 201 -11.30 -20.31 2.01
C ALA A 201 -10.41 -21.01 0.96
N ARG A 202 -9.82 -20.25 0.03
CA ARG A 202 -8.89 -20.81 -0.96
C ARG A 202 -7.61 -21.32 -0.33
N PHE A 203 -7.00 -20.53 0.57
CA PHE A 203 -5.83 -20.95 1.34
C PHE A 203 -6.09 -22.27 2.06
N ASN A 204 -7.18 -22.38 2.81
CA ASN A 204 -7.51 -23.59 3.57
C ASN A 204 -7.70 -24.81 2.67
N ARG A 205 -8.37 -24.66 1.51
CA ARG A 205 -8.50 -25.76 0.55
C ARG A 205 -7.14 -26.15 -0.03
N LEU A 206 -6.32 -25.20 -0.46
CA LEU A 206 -4.98 -25.47 -0.99
C LEU A 206 -4.07 -26.14 0.04
N ALA A 207 -4.14 -25.72 1.30
CA ALA A 207 -3.40 -26.33 2.40
C ALA A 207 -3.77 -27.81 2.59
N LEU A 208 -5.04 -28.17 2.42
CA LEU A 208 -5.48 -29.57 2.43
C LEU A 208 -4.98 -30.33 1.18
N LEU A 209 -5.01 -29.69 0.01
CA LEU A 209 -4.51 -30.30 -1.24
C LEU A 209 -3.00 -30.57 -1.19
N ALA A 210 -2.23 -29.70 -0.53
CA ALA A 210 -0.77 -29.87 -0.38
C ALA A 210 -0.41 -31.14 0.40
N GLU A 211 -1.32 -31.64 1.24
CA GLU A 211 -1.13 -32.84 2.07
C GLU A 211 -1.68 -34.11 1.43
N LYS A 212 -2.41 -34.01 0.31
CA LYS A 212 -2.88 -35.18 -0.44
C LYS A 212 -1.70 -35.86 -1.13
N GLU A 213 -1.75 -37.19 -1.21
CA GLU A 213 -0.75 -37.97 -1.94
C GLU A 213 -0.85 -37.78 -3.46
N ALA A 214 -2.07 -37.57 -3.97
CA ALA A 214 -2.35 -37.31 -5.37
C ALA A 214 -3.57 -36.40 -5.52
N LEU A 215 -3.55 -35.52 -6.51
CA LEU A 215 -4.68 -34.66 -6.86
C LEU A 215 -5.61 -35.38 -7.85
N ASP A 216 -6.91 -35.27 -7.63
CA ASP A 216 -7.91 -35.67 -8.62
C ASP A 216 -8.15 -34.53 -9.64
N GLU A 217 -9.10 -34.75 -10.55
CA GLU A 217 -9.41 -33.77 -11.59
C GLU A 217 -10.09 -32.51 -11.04
N GLU A 218 -10.87 -32.64 -9.96
CA GLU A 218 -11.51 -31.49 -9.32
C GLU A 218 -10.48 -30.63 -8.60
N ASP A 219 -9.52 -31.27 -7.92
CA ASP A 219 -8.40 -30.62 -7.25
C ASP A 219 -7.55 -29.81 -8.25
N ARG A 220 -7.21 -30.42 -9.41
CA ARG A 220 -6.48 -29.73 -10.49
C ARG A 220 -7.27 -28.57 -11.07
N ALA A 221 -8.56 -28.75 -11.32
CA ALA A 221 -9.42 -27.68 -11.83
C ALA A 221 -9.51 -26.51 -10.82
N PHE A 222 -9.62 -26.81 -9.53
CA PHE A 222 -9.63 -25.80 -8.48
C PHE A 222 -8.29 -25.04 -8.40
N LEU A 223 -7.16 -25.75 -8.43
CA LEU A 223 -5.83 -25.12 -8.46
C LEU A 223 -5.68 -24.18 -9.66
N GLN A 224 -6.08 -24.64 -10.86
CA GLN A 224 -6.02 -23.83 -12.08
C GLN A 224 -6.90 -22.58 -11.99
N GLU A 225 -8.09 -22.68 -11.42
CA GLU A 225 -8.96 -21.53 -11.23
C GLU A 225 -8.36 -20.51 -10.25
N CYS A 226 -7.77 -20.97 -9.14
CA CYS A 226 -7.06 -20.09 -8.21
C CYS A 226 -5.87 -19.40 -8.90
N GLN A 227 -5.07 -20.15 -9.66
CA GLN A 227 -3.94 -19.61 -10.43
C GLN A 227 -4.37 -18.63 -11.53
N ARG A 228 -5.62 -18.72 -12.01
CA ARG A 228 -6.17 -17.77 -12.99
C ARG A 228 -6.66 -16.49 -12.32
N LEU A 229 -7.31 -16.60 -11.17
CA LEU A 229 -7.87 -15.48 -10.41
C LEU A 229 -6.79 -14.70 -9.66
N ASP A 230 -5.92 -15.41 -8.96
CA ASP A 230 -4.96 -14.91 -7.97
C ASP A 230 -3.53 -15.22 -8.41
N ASN A 231 -3.08 -14.51 -9.46
CA ASN A 231 -1.80 -14.75 -10.15
C ASN A 231 -0.65 -13.75 -9.90
N PRO A 232 -0.60 -12.91 -8.83
CA PRO A 232 0.60 -12.12 -8.56
C PRO A 232 1.76 -13.03 -8.14
N PHE A 233 2.99 -12.52 -8.22
CA PHE A 233 4.19 -13.25 -7.79
C PHE A 233 4.36 -14.61 -8.49
N LEU A 234 4.51 -14.60 -9.82
CA LEU A 234 4.69 -15.83 -10.62
C LEU A 234 5.83 -16.73 -10.10
N ASN A 235 6.90 -16.09 -9.61
CA ASN A 235 8.10 -16.75 -9.09
C ASN A 235 8.14 -16.84 -7.55
N ILE A 236 6.97 -16.80 -6.89
CA ILE A 236 6.91 -16.94 -5.43
C ILE A 236 7.60 -18.23 -4.98
N ASP A 237 8.42 -18.11 -3.94
CA ASP A 237 9.02 -19.25 -3.27
C ASP A 237 8.32 -19.45 -1.93
N TYR A 238 7.50 -20.51 -1.85
CA TYR A 238 6.74 -20.83 -0.64
C TYR A 238 7.65 -21.12 0.56
N ARG A 239 8.91 -21.49 0.33
CA ARG A 239 9.91 -21.74 1.40
C ARG A 239 10.25 -20.50 2.21
N LEU A 240 10.00 -19.30 1.69
CA LEU A 240 10.22 -18.04 2.40
C LEU A 240 9.25 -17.81 3.57
N PHE A 241 8.21 -18.65 3.67
CA PHE A 241 7.20 -18.68 4.73
C PHE A 241 7.55 -19.70 5.82
N ALA A 242 8.78 -20.24 5.84
CA ALA A 242 9.26 -20.99 6.98
C ALA A 242 9.27 -20.11 8.24
N ALA A 243 8.98 -20.70 9.40
CA ALA A 243 9.07 -20.01 10.68
C ALA A 243 10.47 -19.39 10.85
N ARG A 244 10.53 -18.07 11.07
CA ARG A 244 11.79 -17.31 11.18
C ARG A 244 12.26 -17.16 12.62
N GLU A 245 11.34 -17.21 13.56
CA GLU A 245 11.61 -17.19 14.98
C GLU A 245 11.60 -18.63 15.49
N GLY A 246 12.65 -19.04 16.20
CA GLY A 246 12.69 -20.37 16.81
C GLY A 246 11.48 -20.58 17.71
N GLN A 247 10.98 -21.81 17.80
CA GLN A 247 9.95 -22.13 18.79
C GLN A 247 10.48 -21.78 20.17
N ALA A 248 9.84 -20.84 20.86
CA ALA A 248 10.07 -20.63 22.28
C ALA A 248 9.65 -21.94 22.98
N GLY A 249 10.65 -22.71 23.40
CA GLY A 249 10.48 -23.94 24.18
C GLY A 249 9.97 -23.68 25.59
#